data_AF-V5FH81-F1
#
_entry.id   AF-V5FH81-F1
#
_cell.length_a   1.000
_cell.length_b   1.000
_cell.length_c   1.000
_cell.angle_alpha   90.00
_cell.angle_beta   90.00
_cell.angle_gamma   90.00
#
_symmetry.space_group_name_H-M   'P 1'
#
loop_
_entity.id
_entity.type
_entity.pdbx_description
1 polymer ?
#
loop_
_entity_poly.entity_id
_entity_poly.type
_entity_poly.pdbx_seq_one_letter_code
_entity_poly.pdbx_strand_id
1 'polypeptide(L)'
;MLADSVIGLNSPEPVIYADQEMGLSSPSRAAQHDRELVLSLKSCPNLTLDTTMTRALSDDGADSRDSWTQTSSEMDLEDTNPLVSGHNAMHFTHAARLQNAGPLCREYEKMISGQPYVVSPWADPSPSLQGRKLRARQFCASYNQDDIPNDPKMPPEKVFQGLRNRREKMLRTIIGEIGEQPVIEPPFNFQYGSNISLGDRFYANVNLRIHDSGFVTIGNRVLIAPNVTIVTETHDKDIQSRRDGVVFARPVTIGDDCWIGSGATILPGVTIGKGTTIGAGSMVTKDIPPFSVAWGVPARVIHSVDDPDAADSAQYKAAQHL
;
A
#
# COMPACT_ATOMS: atom_id res chain seq x y z
N MET A 1 11.27 -0.77 -78.88
CA MET A 1 11.50 -2.15 -78.38
C MET A 1 11.65 -2.01 -76.87
N LEU A 2 10.55 -2.21 -76.12
CA LEU A 2 10.28 -3.36 -75.22
C LEU A 2 11.18 -3.35 -73.97
N ALA A 3 10.77 -3.61 -72.73
CA ALA A 3 9.52 -3.70 -71.98
C ALA A 3 9.91 -4.07 -70.51
N ASP A 4 9.07 -3.69 -69.55
CA ASP A 4 8.73 -4.35 -68.28
C ASP A 4 9.79 -4.68 -67.19
N SER A 5 9.59 -4.16 -65.97
CA SER A 5 8.73 -4.83 -64.96
C SER A 5 8.70 -4.09 -63.61
N VAL A 6 7.47 -3.96 -63.10
CA VAL A 6 7.08 -3.40 -61.80
C VAL A 6 6.86 -4.55 -60.83
N ILE A 7 7.33 -4.46 -59.58
CA ILE A 7 6.80 -5.27 -58.47
C ILE A 7 6.69 -4.40 -57.22
N GLY A 8 5.46 -4.15 -56.79
CA GLY A 8 5.09 -3.73 -55.45
C GLY A 8 4.13 -4.75 -54.84
N LEU A 9 4.31 -5.09 -53.57
CA LEU A 9 3.37 -5.85 -52.72
C LEU A 9 3.67 -5.42 -51.26
N ASN A 10 2.81 -4.63 -50.60
CA ASN A 10 1.57 -4.96 -49.89
C ASN A 10 1.80 -5.23 -48.38
N SER A 11 1.29 -4.29 -47.58
CA SER A 11 1.14 -4.36 -46.12
C SER A 11 0.07 -5.40 -45.72
N PRO A 12 0.20 -6.10 -44.57
CA PRO A 12 -0.85 -7.01 -44.11
C PRO A 12 -1.93 -6.27 -43.32
N GLU A 13 -3.20 -6.52 -43.70
CA GLU A 13 -4.41 -6.16 -42.96
C GLU A 13 -4.66 -7.06 -41.73
N PRO A 14 -5.50 -6.62 -40.76
CA PRO A 14 -5.73 -7.37 -39.52
C PRO A 14 -6.73 -8.51 -39.71
N VAL A 15 -6.40 -9.67 -39.12
CA VAL A 15 -7.24 -10.86 -39.12
C VAL A 15 -8.36 -10.71 -38.09
N ILE A 16 -9.61 -10.72 -38.58
CA ILE A 16 -10.84 -10.87 -37.80
C ILE A 16 -11.09 -12.37 -37.62
N TYR A 17 -11.21 -12.85 -36.37
CA TYR A 17 -11.75 -14.18 -36.09
C TYR A 17 -13.20 -14.05 -35.63
N ALA A 18 -14.07 -14.71 -36.38
CA ALA A 18 -15.52 -14.81 -36.17
C ALA A 18 -15.87 -15.84 -35.09
N ASP A 19 -17.04 -15.62 -34.50
CA ASP A 19 -17.72 -16.46 -33.52
C ASP A 19 -17.83 -17.93 -33.93
N GLN A 20 -17.61 -18.82 -32.96
CA GLN A 20 -18.11 -20.19 -33.01
C GLN A 20 -18.81 -20.52 -31.69
N GLU A 21 -20.13 -20.60 -31.75
CA GLU A 21 -20.99 -21.17 -30.70
C GLU A 21 -20.63 -22.64 -30.47
N MET A 22 -20.40 -23.02 -29.21
CA MET A 22 -20.45 -24.42 -28.76
C MET A 22 -21.18 -24.51 -27.42
N GLY A 23 -22.37 -25.09 -27.50
CA GLY A 23 -23.19 -25.81 -26.51
C GLY A 23 -22.89 -25.76 -25.00
N LEU A 24 -23.96 -25.41 -24.29
CA LEU A 24 -24.28 -25.58 -22.87
C LEU A 24 -23.74 -26.86 -22.19
N SER A 25 -23.20 -26.69 -20.97
CA SER A 25 -23.41 -27.62 -19.85
C SER A 25 -23.51 -26.83 -18.52
N SER A 26 -24.31 -27.37 -17.60
CA SER A 26 -25.02 -26.77 -16.45
C SER A 26 -24.20 -26.06 -15.36
N PRO A 27 -24.82 -25.15 -14.56
CA PRO A 27 -24.15 -24.46 -13.46
C PRO A 27 -24.00 -25.35 -12.21
N SER A 28 -22.77 -25.49 -11.71
CA SER A 28 -22.50 -26.14 -10.43
C SER A 28 -22.60 -25.15 -9.26
N ARG A 29 -23.72 -25.23 -8.54
CA ARG A 29 -23.82 -25.26 -7.06
C ARG A 29 -22.79 -24.45 -6.24
N ALA A 30 -22.88 -23.12 -6.28
CA ALA A 30 -22.32 -22.23 -5.25
C ALA A 30 -23.10 -20.90 -5.18
N ALA A 31 -24.42 -21.00 -5.07
CA ALA A 31 -25.31 -19.86 -4.84
C ALA A 31 -26.34 -20.27 -3.79
N GLN A 32 -25.89 -20.49 -2.56
CA GLN A 32 -26.73 -20.62 -1.37
C GLN A 32 -25.83 -20.69 -0.14
N HIS A 33 -25.54 -19.53 0.45
CA HIS A 33 -25.55 -19.28 1.90
C HIS A 33 -25.00 -17.88 2.19
N ASP A 34 -25.82 -16.87 1.89
CA ASP A 34 -25.74 -15.55 2.53
C ASP A 34 -26.97 -15.42 3.43
N ARG A 35 -26.78 -15.68 4.73
CA ARG A 35 -27.66 -15.28 5.84
C ARG A 35 -27.05 -15.75 7.15
N GLU A 36 -26.08 -15.00 7.65
CA GLU A 36 -25.83 -14.74 9.07
C GLU A 36 -24.52 -13.95 9.21
N LEU A 37 -24.64 -12.64 9.40
CA LEU A 37 -23.73 -11.76 10.17
C LEU A 37 -24.21 -10.31 10.03
N VAL A 38 -25.45 -10.07 10.45
CA VAL A 38 -25.89 -8.75 10.90
C VAL A 38 -26.27 -8.96 12.35
N LEU A 39 -25.34 -8.67 13.27
CA LEU A 39 -25.57 -8.31 14.68
C LEU A 39 -24.20 -8.24 15.40
N SER A 40 -23.51 -7.09 15.32
CA SER A 40 -22.76 -6.48 16.45
C SER A 40 -22.02 -5.20 16.00
N LEU A 41 -22.74 -4.22 15.46
CA LEU A 41 -22.24 -2.84 15.32
C LEU A 41 -23.35 -1.85 15.64
N LYS A 42 -23.82 -1.88 16.89
CA LYS A 42 -24.60 -0.78 17.50
C LYS A 42 -23.83 -0.23 18.70
N SER A 43 -23.00 0.78 18.43
CA SER A 43 -22.66 1.85 19.40
C SER A 43 -21.75 2.91 18.75
N CYS A 44 -22.26 3.61 17.73
CA CYS A 44 -21.74 4.92 17.34
C CYS A 44 -22.93 5.88 17.18
N PRO A 45 -23.18 6.79 18.13
CA PRO A 45 -24.20 7.82 17.96
C PRO A 45 -23.61 8.94 17.10
N ASN A 46 -24.12 9.10 15.87
CA ASN A 46 -24.21 10.36 15.09
C ASN A 46 -24.30 10.10 13.57
N LEU A 47 -25.24 9.28 13.12
CA LEU A 47 -25.62 9.26 11.71
C LEU A 47 -27.15 9.28 11.62
N THR A 48 -27.72 10.48 11.46
CA THR A 48 -29.08 10.65 10.97
C THR A 48 -29.09 10.26 9.49
N LEU A 49 -29.69 9.11 9.18
CA LEU A 49 -30.02 8.71 7.81
C LEU A 49 -31.45 9.18 7.50
N ASP A 50 -31.54 10.04 6.49
CA ASP A 50 -32.78 10.48 5.87
C ASP A 50 -33.42 9.29 5.13
N THR A 51 -34.62 8.90 5.54
CA THR A 51 -35.40 7.80 4.95
C THR A 51 -36.51 8.37 4.08
N THR A 52 -36.33 8.30 2.77
CA THR A 52 -37.45 8.29 1.82
C THR A 52 -37.21 7.22 0.76
N MET A 53 -37.94 6.11 0.88
CA MET A 53 -38.49 5.31 -0.23
C MET A 53 -39.25 4.11 0.38
N THR A 54 -40.57 4.27 0.43
CA THR A 54 -41.55 3.27 0.85
C THR A 54 -42.22 2.68 -0.39
N ARG A 55 -42.56 1.38 -0.31
CA ARG A 55 -43.37 0.50 -1.20
C ARG A 55 -42.53 -0.48 -2.03
N ALA A 56 -42.90 -1.73 -2.21
CA ALA A 56 -43.95 -2.61 -1.68
C ALA A 56 -43.36 -4.04 -1.82
N LEU A 57 -43.78 -5.03 -1.04
CA LEU A 57 -44.80 -6.00 -1.43
C LEU A 57 -45.07 -6.90 -0.22
N SER A 58 -46.34 -7.26 -0.10
CA SER A 58 -46.95 -8.01 0.98
C SER A 58 -46.96 -9.53 0.70
N ASP A 59 -47.20 -10.24 1.81
CA ASP A 59 -47.96 -11.49 1.95
C ASP A 59 -47.30 -12.87 1.78
N ASP A 60 -47.46 -13.59 2.91
CA ASP A 60 -47.91 -14.96 3.10
C ASP A 60 -46.99 -16.17 2.84
N GLY A 61 -46.94 -17.02 3.88
CA GLY A 61 -46.56 -18.42 3.75
C GLY A 61 -45.94 -19.03 5.00
N ALA A 62 -46.76 -19.39 5.97
CA ALA A 62 -46.39 -20.29 7.06
C ALA A 62 -46.18 -21.72 6.54
N ASP A 63 -45.15 -22.42 7.02
CA ASP A 63 -45.31 -23.81 7.48
C ASP A 63 -44.21 -24.23 8.46
N SER A 64 -44.70 -24.97 9.45
CA SER A 64 -44.10 -25.65 10.58
C SER A 64 -43.23 -26.86 10.20
N ARG A 65 -42.22 -27.18 11.03
CA ARG A 65 -42.04 -28.49 11.70
C ARG A 65 -40.69 -28.61 12.41
N ASP A 66 -40.81 -28.68 13.74
CA ASP A 66 -40.04 -29.42 14.74
C ASP A 66 -38.90 -30.36 14.26
N SER A 67 -37.74 -30.24 14.92
CA SER A 67 -37.31 -31.27 15.88
C SER A 67 -36.01 -30.86 16.60
N TRP A 68 -36.13 -30.75 17.92
CA TRP A 68 -35.03 -30.66 18.86
C TRP A 68 -34.48 -32.04 19.18
N THR A 69 -33.16 -32.22 19.15
CA THR A 69 -32.47 -33.11 20.10
C THR A 69 -31.10 -32.52 20.44
N GLN A 70 -30.94 -32.16 21.72
CA GLN A 70 -29.69 -31.84 22.39
C GLN A 70 -28.82 -33.11 22.52
N THR A 71 -27.50 -32.97 22.43
CA THR A 71 -26.58 -33.62 23.38
C THR A 71 -25.37 -32.72 23.62
N SER A 72 -25.05 -32.59 24.90
CA SER A 72 -24.04 -31.72 25.51
C SER A 72 -22.67 -32.40 25.54
N SER A 73 -21.59 -31.63 25.41
CA SER A 73 -20.38 -31.79 26.24
C SER A 73 -19.52 -30.53 26.17
N GLU A 74 -19.45 -29.82 27.31
CA GLU A 74 -18.38 -28.89 27.65
C GLU A 74 -17.13 -29.70 28.07
N MET A 75 -15.93 -29.20 27.72
CA MET A 75 -14.56 -29.49 28.22
C MET A 75 -13.60 -29.28 27.02
N ASP A 76 -12.50 -28.52 27.04
CA ASP A 76 -11.75 -27.87 28.12
C ASP A 76 -11.06 -26.61 27.58
N LEU A 77 -11.01 -25.60 28.43
CA LEU A 77 -10.06 -24.49 28.37
C LEU A 77 -8.72 -25.00 28.91
N GLU A 78 -7.65 -24.80 28.14
CA GLU A 78 -6.24 -24.59 28.54
C GLU A 78 -5.30 -25.32 27.57
N ASP A 79 -4.71 -24.55 26.66
CA ASP A 79 -3.35 -24.85 26.19
C ASP A 79 -2.59 -23.53 26.03
N THR A 80 -2.09 -23.03 27.16
CA THR A 80 -1.15 -21.93 27.24
C THR A 80 0.21 -22.42 26.74
N ASN A 81 0.57 -22.10 25.50
CA ASN A 81 1.96 -22.20 25.04
C ASN A 81 2.58 -20.79 24.89
N PRO A 82 3.34 -20.31 25.90
CA PRO A 82 3.97 -19.00 25.88
C PRO A 82 5.35 -19.08 25.23
N LEU A 83 5.44 -19.36 23.92
CA LEU A 83 6.74 -19.33 23.20
C LEU A 83 6.70 -18.78 21.75
N VAL A 84 5.66 -18.00 21.38
CA VAL A 84 5.77 -17.10 20.20
C VAL A 84 6.28 -15.74 20.67
N SER A 85 7.49 -15.73 21.24
CA SER A 85 8.20 -14.54 21.65
C SER A 85 8.83 -13.85 20.43
N GLY A 86 8.37 -12.63 20.12
CA GLY A 86 9.33 -11.55 19.89
C GLY A 86 9.38 -10.79 18.57
N HIS A 87 8.47 -10.93 17.60
CA HIS A 87 8.52 -10.11 16.36
C HIS A 87 7.19 -9.64 15.74
N ASN A 88 6.02 -9.82 16.37
CA ASN A 88 4.71 -9.50 15.74
C ASN A 88 3.80 -8.56 16.56
N ALA A 89 4.34 -7.80 17.50
CA ALA A 89 3.57 -6.77 18.22
C ALA A 89 3.82 -5.37 17.62
N MET A 90 3.62 -5.18 16.32
CA MET A 90 3.40 -3.83 15.79
C MET A 90 1.94 -3.49 16.06
N HIS A 91 1.74 -2.72 17.12
CA HIS A 91 0.45 -2.27 17.61
C HIS A 91 -0.46 -1.77 16.47
N PHE A 92 -1.70 -2.22 16.48
CA PHE A 92 -2.81 -1.72 15.65
C PHE A 92 -3.21 -0.28 16.04
N THR A 93 -2.28 0.66 16.20
CA THR A 93 -2.56 2.10 16.10
C THR A 93 -2.70 2.50 14.63
N HIS A 94 -3.49 1.73 13.89
CA HIS A 94 -3.60 1.73 12.42
C HIS A 94 -4.99 2.17 11.93
N ALA A 95 -5.89 2.59 12.84
CA ALA A 95 -7.27 2.93 12.49
C ALA A 95 -7.35 4.01 11.40
N ALA A 96 -6.47 5.02 11.43
CA ALA A 96 -6.37 6.04 10.38
C ALA A 96 -5.92 5.45 9.03
N ARG A 97 -4.91 4.57 9.03
CA ARG A 97 -4.40 3.87 7.82
C ARG A 97 -5.48 3.02 7.15
N LEU A 98 -6.40 2.46 7.93
CA LEU A 98 -7.51 1.66 7.43
C LEU A 98 -8.68 2.48 6.87
N GLN A 99 -8.80 3.79 7.20
CA GLN A 99 -9.89 4.63 6.67
C GLN A 99 -9.81 4.75 5.15
N ASN A 100 -8.61 4.90 4.60
CA ASN A 100 -8.39 5.02 3.16
C ASN A 100 -8.21 3.68 2.43
N ALA A 101 -8.17 2.59 3.19
CA ALA A 101 -7.98 1.23 2.67
C ALA A 101 -9.20 0.75 1.87
N GLY A 102 -10.41 1.19 2.20
CA GLY A 102 -11.65 0.62 1.66
C GLY A 102 -12.01 -0.71 2.35
N PRO A 103 -12.95 -1.52 1.80
CA PRO A 103 -13.44 -2.71 2.47
C PRO A 103 -12.31 -3.69 2.81
N LEU A 104 -12.23 -4.12 4.06
CA LEU A 104 -11.29 -5.16 4.48
C LEU A 104 -11.65 -6.48 3.78
N CYS A 105 -10.64 -7.27 3.45
CA CYS A 105 -10.80 -8.65 2.99
C CYS A 105 -9.72 -9.52 3.60
N ARG A 106 -9.97 -10.83 3.64
CA ARG A 106 -9.05 -11.81 4.23
C ARG A 106 -7.64 -11.74 3.64
N GLU A 107 -7.50 -11.57 2.32
CA GLU A 107 -6.18 -11.47 1.69
C GLU A 107 -5.46 -10.17 2.05
N TYR A 108 -6.21 -9.07 2.26
CA TYR A 108 -5.63 -7.83 2.76
C TYR A 108 -5.14 -7.97 4.20
N GLU A 109 -5.92 -8.62 5.07
CA GLU A 109 -5.53 -8.90 6.46
C GLU A 109 -4.27 -9.76 6.54
N LYS A 110 -4.19 -10.82 5.72
CA LYS A 110 -2.97 -11.63 5.58
C LYS A 110 -1.78 -10.79 5.14
N MET A 111 -1.97 -9.99 4.08
CA MET A 111 -0.93 -9.12 3.53
C MET A 111 -0.35 -8.16 4.60
N ILE A 112 -1.19 -7.42 5.32
CA ILE A 112 -0.70 -6.43 6.29
C ILE A 112 -0.16 -7.07 7.58
N SER A 113 -0.53 -8.32 7.88
CA SER A 113 0.01 -9.08 9.02
C SER A 113 1.28 -9.88 8.67
N GLY A 114 1.74 -9.81 7.42
CA GLY A 114 2.93 -10.55 6.95
C GLY A 114 2.68 -12.04 6.72
N GLN A 115 1.43 -12.50 6.81
CA GLN A 115 1.05 -13.85 6.42
C GLN A 115 1.13 -14.01 4.89
N PRO A 116 1.33 -15.25 4.38
CA PRO A 116 1.28 -15.50 2.95
C PRO A 116 -0.10 -15.14 2.40
N TYR A 117 -0.13 -14.37 1.33
CA TYR A 117 -1.34 -13.98 0.62
C TYR A 117 -1.18 -14.20 -0.89
N VAL A 118 -2.29 -14.29 -1.60
CA VAL A 118 -2.31 -14.59 -3.04
C VAL A 118 -2.76 -13.35 -3.82
N VAL A 119 -1.93 -12.94 -4.79
CA VAL A 119 -2.24 -11.85 -5.72
C VAL A 119 -2.07 -12.23 -7.18
N SER A 120 -1.75 -13.49 -7.47
CA SER A 120 -1.53 -13.94 -8.85
C SER A 120 -2.82 -13.81 -9.66
N PRO A 121 -2.75 -13.20 -10.86
CA PRO A 121 -3.88 -13.15 -11.78
C PRO A 121 -4.28 -14.54 -12.30
N TRP A 122 -3.43 -15.55 -12.08
CA TRP A 122 -3.62 -16.93 -12.52
C TRP A 122 -4.17 -17.86 -11.42
N ALA A 123 -4.33 -17.36 -10.18
CA ALA A 123 -4.71 -18.15 -9.01
C ALA A 123 -5.83 -17.48 -8.19
N ASP A 124 -6.98 -17.27 -8.82
CA ASP A 124 -8.19 -16.65 -8.22
C ASP A 124 -7.91 -15.39 -7.37
N PRO A 125 -7.51 -14.28 -8.01
CA PRO A 125 -7.08 -13.08 -7.30
C PRO A 125 -8.24 -12.43 -6.56
N SER A 126 -8.01 -11.99 -5.31
CA SER A 126 -9.01 -11.27 -4.52
C SER A 126 -9.55 -10.03 -5.25
N PRO A 127 -10.85 -9.96 -5.58
CA PRO A 127 -11.43 -8.79 -6.26
C PRO A 127 -11.27 -7.49 -5.46
N SER A 128 -11.32 -7.58 -4.12
CA SER A 128 -11.11 -6.42 -3.23
C SER A 128 -9.68 -5.87 -3.35
N LEU A 129 -8.65 -6.74 -3.38
CA LEU A 129 -7.27 -6.31 -3.58
C LEU A 129 -7.06 -5.70 -4.97
N GLN A 130 -7.68 -6.27 -6.01
CA GLN A 130 -7.63 -5.69 -7.35
C GLN A 130 -8.30 -4.32 -7.42
N GLY A 131 -9.47 -4.16 -6.81
CA GLY A 131 -10.17 -2.87 -6.74
C GLY A 131 -9.32 -1.80 -6.06
N ARG A 132 -8.61 -2.15 -4.98
CA ARG A 132 -7.65 -1.24 -4.31
C ARG A 132 -6.49 -0.86 -5.22
N LYS A 133 -5.88 -1.83 -5.92
CA LYS A 133 -4.81 -1.55 -6.92
C LYS A 133 -5.30 -0.68 -8.06
N LEU A 134 -6.53 -0.88 -8.53
CA LEU A 134 -7.14 -0.05 -9.58
C LEU A 134 -7.29 1.39 -9.11
N ARG A 135 -7.84 1.60 -7.90
CA ARG A 135 -7.96 2.94 -7.29
C ARG A 135 -6.61 3.64 -7.18
N ALA A 136 -5.58 2.93 -6.70
CA ALA A 136 -4.21 3.45 -6.62
C ALA A 136 -3.66 3.85 -8.00
N ARG A 137 -3.87 3.02 -9.03
CA ARG A 137 -3.42 3.32 -10.40
C ARG A 137 -4.14 4.52 -11.01
N GLN A 138 -5.46 4.62 -10.82
CA GLN A 138 -6.25 5.76 -11.27
C GLN A 138 -5.75 7.05 -10.60
N PHE A 139 -5.51 7.01 -9.29
CA PHE A 139 -4.90 8.12 -8.56
C PHE A 139 -3.55 8.51 -9.15
N CYS A 140 -2.62 7.55 -9.30
CA CYS A 140 -1.28 7.82 -9.80
C CYS A 140 -1.33 8.42 -11.22
N ALA A 141 -2.22 7.93 -12.09
CA ALA A 141 -2.40 8.49 -13.42
C ALA A 141 -2.83 9.97 -13.37
N SER A 142 -3.82 10.31 -12.55
CA SER A 142 -4.27 11.70 -12.38
C SER A 142 -3.23 12.58 -11.70
N TYR A 143 -2.52 12.07 -10.70
CA TYR A 143 -1.48 12.81 -9.98
C TYR A 143 -0.28 13.12 -10.88
N ASN A 144 0.12 12.16 -11.73
CA ASN A 144 1.30 12.27 -12.58
C ASN A 144 1.07 13.07 -13.87
N GLN A 145 -0.19 13.27 -14.27
CA GLN A 145 -0.52 14.17 -15.37
C GLN A 145 -0.17 15.63 -15.04
N ASP A 146 -0.25 15.97 -13.74
CA ASP A 146 0.27 17.20 -13.15
C ASP A 146 -0.08 18.49 -13.91
N ASP A 147 -1.33 18.65 -14.37
CA ASP A 147 -1.75 19.70 -15.32
C ASP A 147 -1.21 21.11 -14.94
N ILE A 148 -0.06 21.50 -15.51
CA ILE A 148 0.66 22.72 -15.17
C ILE A 148 0.03 23.89 -15.92
N PRO A 149 -0.47 24.93 -15.22
CA PRO A 149 -0.97 26.13 -15.87
C PRO A 149 0.14 26.81 -16.69
N ASN A 150 -0.18 27.14 -17.94
CA ASN A 150 0.68 27.93 -18.82
C ASN A 150 0.10 29.34 -19.00
N ASP A 151 0.11 30.12 -17.92
CA ASP A 151 -0.30 31.53 -17.92
C ASP A 151 0.94 32.42 -17.77
N PRO A 152 1.36 33.16 -18.83
CA PRO A 152 2.51 34.06 -18.77
C PRO A 152 2.39 35.19 -17.74
N LYS A 153 1.17 35.47 -17.26
CA LYS A 153 0.92 36.50 -16.23
C LYS A 153 1.04 35.95 -14.82
N MET A 154 1.07 34.63 -14.65
CA MET A 154 1.18 34.01 -13.34
C MET A 154 2.67 33.88 -12.96
N PRO A 155 3.10 34.48 -11.84
CA PRO A 155 4.46 34.31 -11.35
C PRO A 155 4.75 32.84 -11.01
N PRO A 156 5.96 32.31 -11.29
CA PRO A 156 6.30 30.91 -11.06
C PRO A 156 6.03 30.42 -9.63
N GLU A 157 6.28 31.26 -8.63
CA GLU A 157 6.04 30.93 -7.22
C GLU A 157 4.57 30.67 -6.93
N LYS A 158 3.65 31.38 -7.61
CA LYS A 158 2.21 31.14 -7.47
C LYS A 158 1.79 29.84 -8.16
N VAL A 159 2.39 29.54 -9.32
CA VAL A 159 2.16 28.26 -10.02
C VAL A 159 2.57 27.09 -9.11
N PHE A 160 3.79 27.12 -8.58
CA PHE A 160 4.29 26.04 -7.71
C PHE A 160 3.50 25.93 -6.40
N GLN A 161 3.09 27.04 -5.78
CA GLN A 161 2.25 26.98 -4.60
C GLN A 161 0.88 26.37 -4.91
N GLY A 162 0.28 26.71 -6.05
CA GLY A 162 -0.98 26.12 -6.51
C GLY A 162 -0.86 24.61 -6.75
N LEU A 163 0.22 24.17 -7.42
CA LEU A 163 0.51 22.76 -7.65
C LEU A 163 0.68 22.00 -6.32
N ARG A 164 1.48 22.53 -5.38
CA ARG A 164 1.67 21.93 -4.05
C ARG A 164 0.34 21.77 -3.31
N ASN A 165 -0.48 22.81 -3.26
CA ASN A 165 -1.79 22.76 -2.60
C ASN A 165 -2.73 21.73 -3.25
N ARG A 166 -2.75 21.65 -4.59
CA ARG A 166 -3.55 20.65 -5.32
C ARG A 166 -3.07 19.23 -5.03
N ARG A 167 -1.77 18.99 -5.14
CA ARG A 167 -1.14 17.68 -4.91
C ARG A 167 -1.35 17.21 -3.48
N GLU A 168 -1.18 18.08 -2.49
CA GLU A 168 -1.43 17.74 -1.09
C GLU A 168 -2.89 17.31 -0.87
N LYS A 169 -3.86 18.07 -1.39
CA LYS A 169 -5.28 17.71 -1.32
C LYS A 169 -5.53 16.32 -1.92
N MET A 170 -4.90 16.01 -3.06
CA MET A 170 -5.00 14.70 -3.68
C MET A 170 -4.41 13.62 -2.78
N LEU A 171 -3.17 13.78 -2.30
CA LEU A 171 -2.49 12.78 -1.45
C LEU A 171 -3.33 12.38 -0.22
N ARG A 172 -3.97 13.37 0.43
CA ARG A 172 -4.85 13.15 1.60
C ARG A 172 -6.07 12.25 1.32
N THR A 173 -6.45 12.02 0.06
CA THR A 173 -7.59 11.16 -0.32
C THR A 173 -7.26 9.66 -0.43
N ILE A 174 -5.97 9.30 -0.40
CA ILE A 174 -5.54 7.92 -0.65
C ILE A 174 -4.39 7.42 0.23
N ILE A 175 -3.47 8.30 0.63
CA ILE A 175 -2.37 7.94 1.52
C ILE A 175 -2.93 7.67 2.91
N GLY A 176 -2.43 6.63 3.58
CA GLY A 176 -2.94 6.18 4.88
C GLY A 176 -2.84 7.26 5.96
N GLU A 177 -1.65 7.81 6.13
CA GLU A 177 -1.37 8.91 7.06
C GLU A 177 -0.42 9.92 6.40
N ILE A 178 -0.70 11.20 6.61
CA ILE A 178 0.11 12.27 6.03
C ILE A 178 0.14 13.48 6.95
N GLY A 179 1.35 13.83 7.38
CA GLY A 179 1.64 14.96 8.23
C GLY A 179 1.47 16.30 7.52
N GLU A 180 2.07 17.34 8.12
CA GLU A 180 2.01 18.70 7.63
C GLU A 180 3.02 18.96 6.51
N GLN A 181 2.61 19.76 5.52
CA GLN A 181 3.47 20.23 4.42
C GLN A 181 4.20 19.13 3.62
N PRO A 182 3.52 18.06 3.17
CA PRO A 182 4.12 17.03 2.33
C PRO A 182 4.39 17.58 0.92
N VAL A 183 5.57 17.28 0.37
CA VAL A 183 5.90 17.60 -1.01
C VAL A 183 6.39 16.34 -1.71
N ILE A 184 5.69 15.94 -2.76
CA ILE A 184 6.11 14.83 -3.63
C ILE A 184 6.07 15.35 -5.06
N GLU A 185 7.19 15.28 -5.75
CA GLU A 185 7.27 15.65 -7.16
C GLU A 185 6.83 14.46 -8.04
N PRO A 186 5.93 14.68 -9.01
CA PRO A 186 5.55 13.64 -9.96
C PRO A 186 6.71 13.31 -10.91
N PRO A 187 6.76 12.07 -11.45
CA PRO A 187 5.80 11.01 -11.21
C PRO A 187 6.00 10.35 -9.85
N PHE A 188 4.90 10.00 -9.19
CA PHE A 188 4.84 9.22 -7.97
C PHE A 188 3.99 7.97 -8.23
N ASN A 189 4.50 6.80 -7.83
CA ASN A 189 3.80 5.54 -8.03
C ASN A 189 3.83 4.68 -6.77
N PHE A 190 2.68 4.08 -6.45
CA PHE A 190 2.53 3.14 -5.35
C PHE A 190 1.52 2.03 -5.67
N GLN A 191 1.45 0.99 -4.84
CA GLN A 191 0.58 -0.17 -5.09
C GLN A 191 -0.83 0.00 -4.48
N TYR A 192 -0.94 0.55 -3.27
CA TYR A 192 -2.21 0.72 -2.54
C TYR A 192 -2.43 2.14 -1.99
N GLY A 193 -1.38 2.84 -1.57
CA GLY A 193 -1.40 4.19 -0.98
C GLY A 193 -1.77 4.17 0.50
N SER A 194 -2.85 3.47 0.85
CA SER A 194 -3.37 3.36 2.21
C SER A 194 -2.41 2.76 3.24
N ASN A 195 -1.36 2.05 2.79
CA ASN A 195 -0.35 1.45 3.67
C ASN A 195 0.85 2.36 3.94
N ILE A 196 0.85 3.58 3.39
CA ILE A 196 1.93 4.56 3.53
C ILE A 196 1.57 5.56 4.63
N SER A 197 2.54 5.81 5.51
CA SER A 197 2.50 6.86 6.53
C SER A 197 3.68 7.81 6.32
N LEU A 198 3.39 9.10 6.18
CA LEU A 198 4.36 10.16 5.95
C LEU A 198 4.30 11.17 7.10
N GLY A 199 5.44 11.44 7.73
CA GLY A 199 5.57 12.48 8.74
C GLY A 199 5.54 13.91 8.18
N ASP A 200 5.76 14.87 9.08
CA ASP A 200 5.75 16.30 8.75
C ASP A 200 6.97 16.69 7.91
N ARG A 201 6.78 17.67 7.03
CA ARG A 201 7.86 18.27 6.20
C ARG A 201 8.62 17.21 5.38
N PHE A 202 7.91 16.17 4.93
CA PHE A 202 8.42 15.16 4.02
C PHE A 202 8.61 15.76 2.62
N TYR A 203 9.78 15.52 2.02
CA TYR A 203 10.05 15.89 0.63
C TYR A 203 10.54 14.69 -0.17
N ALA A 204 9.89 14.42 -1.30
CA ALA A 204 10.36 13.47 -2.29
C ALA A 204 10.48 14.12 -3.66
N ASN A 205 11.65 13.93 -4.27
CA ASN A 205 11.92 14.33 -5.63
C ASN A 205 11.27 13.34 -6.63
N VAL A 206 11.43 13.63 -7.93
CA VAL A 206 10.73 12.93 -9.02
C VAL A 206 10.99 11.42 -9.02
N ASN A 207 9.99 10.65 -9.45
CA ASN A 207 10.07 9.20 -9.67
C ASN A 207 10.28 8.37 -8.41
N LEU A 208 9.68 8.79 -7.29
CA LEU A 208 9.53 7.94 -6.11
C LEU A 208 8.58 6.77 -6.41
N ARG A 209 9.02 5.55 -6.07
CA ARG A 209 8.24 4.32 -6.18
C ARG A 209 8.14 3.62 -4.82
N ILE A 210 6.92 3.34 -4.37
CA ILE A 210 6.68 2.62 -3.11
C ILE A 210 5.78 1.40 -3.36
N HIS A 211 6.34 0.20 -3.22
CA HIS A 211 5.57 -1.04 -3.27
C HIS A 211 5.08 -1.35 -1.85
N ASP A 212 3.92 -0.79 -1.49
CA ASP A 212 3.35 -0.76 -0.14
C ASP A 212 2.36 -1.90 0.14
N SER A 213 2.67 -3.13 -0.26
CA SER A 213 1.89 -4.29 0.19
C SER A 213 1.92 -4.42 1.72
N GLY A 214 3.10 -4.25 2.32
CA GLY A 214 3.29 -4.04 3.74
C GLY A 214 3.30 -2.56 4.09
N PHE A 215 3.26 -2.27 5.40
CA PHE A 215 3.32 -0.89 5.86
C PHE A 215 4.65 -0.22 5.54
N VAL A 216 4.58 1.03 5.09
CA VAL A 216 5.73 1.91 4.89
C VAL A 216 5.56 3.11 5.79
N THR A 217 6.43 3.25 6.79
CA THR A 217 6.40 4.39 7.72
C THR A 217 7.62 5.26 7.46
N ILE A 218 7.40 6.53 7.14
CA ILE A 218 8.44 7.52 6.90
C ILE A 218 8.27 8.66 7.89
N GLY A 219 9.31 8.93 8.65
CA GLY A 219 9.33 9.94 9.70
C GLY A 219 9.27 11.39 9.20
N ASN A 220 9.50 12.30 10.13
CA ASN A 220 9.48 13.73 9.89
C ASN A 220 10.77 14.21 9.22
N ARG A 221 10.67 15.26 8.39
CA ARG A 221 11.81 15.94 7.74
C ARG A 221 12.68 15.02 6.88
N VAL A 222 12.11 13.91 6.41
CA VAL A 222 12.82 12.99 5.52
C VAL A 222 12.89 13.59 4.12
N LEU A 223 14.09 13.54 3.54
CA LEU A 223 14.38 13.98 2.19
C LEU A 223 14.69 12.77 1.30
N ILE A 224 13.95 12.62 0.21
CA ILE A 224 14.16 11.55 -0.77
C ILE A 224 14.55 12.16 -2.12
N ALA A 225 15.71 11.76 -2.62
CA ALA A 225 16.22 12.17 -3.91
C ALA A 225 15.52 11.42 -5.07
N PRO A 226 15.79 11.75 -6.35
CA PRO A 226 15.09 11.14 -7.48
C PRO A 226 15.24 9.61 -7.57
N ASN A 227 14.27 8.97 -8.20
CA ASN A 227 14.35 7.55 -8.61
C ASN A 227 14.50 6.53 -7.47
N VAL A 228 14.18 6.89 -6.23
CA VAL A 228 14.23 5.99 -5.08
C VAL A 228 13.09 4.97 -5.13
N THR A 229 13.40 3.72 -4.77
CA THR A 229 12.43 2.62 -4.70
C THR A 229 12.37 2.02 -3.29
N ILE A 230 11.17 1.94 -2.73
CA ILE A 230 10.90 1.30 -1.44
C ILE A 230 10.06 0.06 -1.69
N VAL A 231 10.51 -1.09 -1.21
CA VAL A 231 9.86 -2.38 -1.46
C VAL A 231 9.51 -3.07 -0.16
N THR A 232 8.25 -3.44 0.01
CA THR A 232 7.79 -4.29 1.13
C THR A 232 7.44 -5.71 0.68
N GLU A 233 7.15 -5.91 -0.60
CA GLU A 233 6.72 -7.19 -1.16
C GLU A 233 7.91 -8.10 -1.50
N THR A 234 7.77 -9.40 -1.24
CA THR A 234 8.74 -10.42 -1.62
C THR A 234 8.05 -11.75 -1.95
N HIS A 235 8.79 -12.64 -2.60
CA HIS A 235 8.33 -13.98 -2.96
C HIS A 235 9.21 -15.04 -2.33
N ASP A 236 8.65 -16.24 -2.18
CA ASP A 236 9.44 -17.40 -1.79
C ASP A 236 10.51 -17.72 -2.84
N LYS A 237 11.61 -18.32 -2.38
CA LYS A 237 12.63 -18.93 -3.22
C LYS A 237 12.12 -20.20 -3.90
N ASP A 238 11.15 -20.89 -3.30
CA ASP A 238 10.51 -22.04 -3.92
C ASP A 238 9.76 -21.67 -5.22
N ILE A 239 9.92 -22.49 -6.25
CA ILE A 239 9.34 -22.23 -7.58
C ILE A 239 7.84 -22.48 -7.58
N GLN A 240 7.38 -23.52 -6.87
CA GLN A 240 5.97 -23.88 -6.85
C GLN A 240 5.15 -22.81 -6.12
N SER A 241 5.64 -22.35 -4.97
CA SER A 241 5.10 -21.20 -4.24
C SER A 241 4.91 -19.96 -5.13
N ARG A 242 5.87 -19.66 -6.03
CA ARG A 242 5.73 -18.56 -7.00
C ARG A 242 4.70 -18.82 -8.10
N ARG A 243 4.59 -20.06 -8.59
CA ARG A 243 3.55 -20.44 -9.57
C ARG A 243 2.15 -20.33 -8.98
N ASP A 244 2.02 -20.69 -7.71
CA ASP A 244 0.79 -20.60 -6.94
C ASP A 244 0.46 -19.13 -6.57
N GLY A 245 1.37 -18.20 -6.84
CA GLY A 245 1.12 -16.77 -6.66
C GLY A 245 1.25 -16.29 -5.23
N VAL A 246 1.98 -17.05 -4.39
CA VAL A 246 2.18 -16.72 -2.98
C VAL A 246 3.15 -15.55 -2.84
N VAL A 247 2.76 -14.61 -1.98
CA VAL A 247 3.49 -13.37 -1.72
C VAL A 247 3.56 -13.11 -0.23
N PHE A 248 4.61 -12.41 0.19
CA PHE A 248 4.82 -11.95 1.55
C PHE A 248 5.08 -10.46 1.55
N ALA A 249 4.65 -9.78 2.61
CA ALA A 249 4.95 -8.39 2.82
C ALA A 249 5.69 -8.19 4.15
N ARG A 250 6.74 -7.38 4.13
CA ARG A 250 7.49 -6.99 5.33
C ARG A 250 7.58 -5.47 5.39
N PRO A 251 7.20 -4.86 6.52
CA PRO A 251 7.15 -3.41 6.63
C PRO A 251 8.52 -2.77 6.45
N VAL A 252 8.54 -1.52 6.00
CA VAL A 252 9.75 -0.69 5.94
C VAL A 252 9.54 0.54 6.81
N THR A 253 10.56 0.88 7.60
CA THR A 253 10.55 2.07 8.46
C THR A 253 11.73 2.95 8.13
N ILE A 254 11.49 4.24 7.91
CA ILE A 254 12.51 5.28 7.74
C ILE A 254 12.30 6.30 8.85
N GLY A 255 13.28 6.46 9.73
CA GLY A 255 13.22 7.39 10.85
C GLY A 255 13.26 8.85 10.40
N ASP A 256 13.04 9.74 11.37
CA ASP A 256 13.11 11.19 11.16
C ASP A 256 14.47 11.64 10.61
N ASP A 257 14.51 12.80 9.96
CA ASP A 257 15.74 13.48 9.54
C ASP A 257 16.65 12.66 8.59
N CYS A 258 16.11 11.62 7.95
CA CYS A 258 16.87 10.81 7.01
C CYS A 258 17.00 11.49 5.64
N TRP A 259 18.12 11.23 4.96
CA TRP A 259 18.31 11.59 3.55
C TRP A 259 18.59 10.35 2.70
N ILE A 260 17.74 10.10 1.71
CA ILE A 260 17.85 8.94 0.82
C ILE A 260 18.32 9.40 -0.56
N GLY A 261 19.54 9.00 -0.93
CA GLY A 261 20.21 9.39 -2.16
C GLY A 261 19.59 8.80 -3.42
N SER A 262 19.88 9.46 -4.55
CA SER A 262 19.24 9.17 -5.85
C SER A 262 19.42 7.71 -6.27
N GLY A 263 18.34 7.08 -6.75
CA GLY A 263 18.38 5.70 -7.24
C GLY A 263 18.60 4.62 -6.17
N ALA A 264 18.56 4.96 -4.87
CA ALA A 264 18.64 3.96 -3.82
C ALA A 264 17.40 3.05 -3.81
N THR A 265 17.60 1.78 -3.43
CA THR A 265 16.55 0.78 -3.25
C THR A 265 16.56 0.24 -1.83
N ILE A 266 15.40 0.29 -1.16
CA ILE A 266 15.21 -0.20 0.20
C ILE A 266 14.38 -1.48 0.14
N LEU A 267 14.93 -2.58 0.67
CA LEU A 267 14.32 -3.92 0.59
C LEU A 267 13.34 -4.22 1.73
N PRO A 268 12.50 -5.26 1.57
CA PRO A 268 11.49 -5.63 2.56
C PRO A 268 12.03 -5.88 3.96
N GLY A 269 11.35 -5.34 4.97
CA GLY A 269 11.69 -5.56 6.38
C GLY A 269 12.76 -4.64 6.94
N VAL A 270 13.29 -3.69 6.15
CA VAL A 270 14.37 -2.81 6.56
C VAL A 270 13.87 -1.66 7.43
N THR A 271 14.61 -1.39 8.50
CA THR A 271 14.52 -0.16 9.30
C THR A 271 15.77 0.71 9.09
N ILE A 272 15.56 1.97 8.72
CA ILE A 272 16.59 3.00 8.64
C ILE A 272 16.40 3.93 9.85
N GLY A 273 17.39 3.96 10.74
CA GLY A 273 17.33 4.79 11.95
C GLY A 273 17.32 6.30 11.65
N LYS A 274 16.82 7.08 12.60
CA LYS A 274 16.78 8.56 12.55
C LYS A 274 18.13 9.17 12.16
N GLY A 275 18.13 10.25 11.37
CA GLY A 275 19.31 11.03 11.03
C GLY A 275 20.27 10.33 10.08
N THR A 276 19.84 9.23 9.46
CA THR A 276 20.71 8.42 8.59
C THR A 276 20.68 8.90 7.15
N THR A 277 21.87 8.92 6.54
CA THR A 277 22.07 9.18 5.12
C THR A 277 22.32 7.87 4.38
N ILE A 278 21.53 7.62 3.33
CA ILE A 278 21.78 6.54 2.36
C ILE A 278 22.35 7.15 1.09
N GLY A 279 23.56 6.74 0.71
CA GLY A 279 24.22 7.24 -0.49
C GLY A 279 23.47 6.83 -1.78
N ALA A 280 23.68 7.59 -2.86
CA ALA A 280 23.06 7.32 -4.15
C ALA A 280 23.41 5.92 -4.70
N GLY A 281 22.44 5.29 -5.37
CA GLY A 281 22.57 3.95 -5.97
C GLY A 281 22.69 2.80 -4.97
N SER A 282 22.45 3.02 -3.68
CA SER A 282 22.61 1.99 -2.66
C SER A 282 21.50 0.94 -2.70
N MET A 283 21.85 -0.31 -2.37
CA MET A 283 20.90 -1.41 -2.16
C MET A 283 20.85 -1.74 -0.66
N VAL A 284 19.83 -1.24 0.04
CA VAL A 284 19.70 -1.41 1.50
C VAL A 284 19.00 -2.74 1.77
N THR A 285 19.80 -3.74 2.18
CA THR A 285 19.33 -5.11 2.39
C THR A 285 19.19 -5.52 3.86
N LYS A 286 19.61 -4.65 4.77
CA LYS A 286 19.58 -4.84 6.23
C LYS A 286 19.35 -3.49 6.89
N ASP A 287 18.91 -3.54 8.14
CA ASP A 287 18.73 -2.34 8.96
C ASP A 287 20.00 -1.50 9.03
N ILE A 288 19.81 -0.19 9.03
CA ILE A 288 20.88 0.79 9.19
C ILE A 288 20.65 1.52 10.52
N PRO A 289 21.63 1.52 11.43
CA PRO A 289 21.49 2.21 12.71
C PRO A 289 21.24 3.70 12.52
N PRO A 290 20.68 4.40 13.53
CA PRO A 290 20.51 5.85 13.48
C PRO A 290 21.86 6.57 13.34
N PHE A 291 21.80 7.82 12.92
CA PHE A 291 22.94 8.73 12.79
C PHE A 291 24.11 8.11 12.04
N SER A 292 23.80 7.46 10.91
CA SER A 292 24.79 6.75 10.11
C SER A 292 24.82 7.28 8.68
N VAL A 293 25.97 7.13 8.03
CA VAL A 293 26.09 7.24 6.58
C VAL A 293 26.34 5.83 6.05
N ALA A 294 25.44 5.34 5.20
CA ALA A 294 25.56 4.04 4.57
C ALA A 294 25.57 4.16 3.04
N TRP A 295 26.40 3.37 2.38
CA TRP A 295 26.49 3.37 0.92
C TRP A 295 26.87 1.99 0.38
N GLY A 296 26.54 1.72 -0.89
CA GLY A 296 27.00 0.57 -1.66
C GLY A 296 25.92 -0.46 -2.00
N VAL A 297 26.34 -1.53 -2.68
CA VAL A 297 25.51 -2.67 -3.08
C VAL A 297 26.20 -3.96 -2.64
N PRO A 298 25.77 -4.60 -1.53
CA PRO A 298 24.77 -4.11 -0.58
C PRO A 298 25.28 -2.94 0.29
N ALA A 299 24.38 -2.09 0.77
CA ALA A 299 24.71 -0.92 1.57
C ALA A 299 25.38 -1.31 2.90
N ARG A 300 26.42 -0.58 3.28
CA ARG A 300 27.14 -0.75 4.55
C ARG A 300 27.35 0.61 5.19
N VAL A 301 27.29 0.65 6.53
CA VAL A 301 27.69 1.84 7.28
C VAL A 301 29.17 2.09 7.00
N ILE A 302 29.48 3.31 6.53
CA ILE A 302 30.84 3.77 6.26
C ILE A 302 31.29 4.85 7.24
N HIS A 303 30.34 5.50 7.90
CA HIS A 303 30.59 6.59 8.84
C HIS A 303 29.39 6.76 9.79
N SER A 304 29.64 7.28 10.99
CA SER A 304 28.61 7.70 11.94
C SER A 304 28.67 9.22 12.05
N VAL A 305 27.51 9.86 12.15
CA VAL A 305 27.39 11.30 12.37
C VAL A 305 26.96 11.57 13.81
N ASP A 306 27.27 12.75 14.32
CA ASP A 306 26.85 13.15 15.66
C ASP A 306 25.32 13.35 15.71
N ASP A 307 24.72 12.96 16.83
CA ASP A 307 23.33 13.28 17.12
C ASP A 307 23.24 14.76 17.54
N PRO A 308 22.57 15.63 16.76
CA PRO A 308 22.46 17.05 17.10
C PRO A 308 21.74 17.28 18.44
N ASP A 309 20.88 16.35 18.88
CA ASP A 309 20.13 16.46 20.13
C ASP A 309 20.92 15.94 21.35
N ALA A 310 22.08 15.30 21.13
CA ALA A 310 22.89 14.74 22.21
C ALA A 310 23.65 15.81 23.02
N ALA A 311 24.03 16.94 22.40
CA ALA A 311 24.73 18.03 23.08
C ALA A 311 23.82 18.80 24.04
N ASP A 312 22.57 19.04 23.65
CA ASP A 312 21.57 19.74 24.48
C ASP A 312 21.10 18.89 25.67
N SER A 313 21.03 17.56 25.50
CA SER A 313 20.65 16.65 26.58
C SER A 313 21.72 16.48 27.67
N ALA A 314 23.00 16.66 27.34
CA ALA A 314 24.08 16.69 28.34
C ALA A 314 24.06 17.98 29.18
N GLN A 315 23.77 19.14 28.56
CA GLN A 315 23.62 20.40 29.28
C GLN A 315 22.35 20.41 30.15
N TYR A 316 21.24 19.83 29.68
CA TYR A 316 20.00 19.71 30.45
C TYR A 316 20.15 18.80 31.68
N LYS A 317 20.91 17.70 31.58
CA LYS A 317 21.23 16.83 32.73
C LYS A 317 22.17 17.50 33.75
N ALA A 318 23.13 18.31 33.30
CA ALA A 318 23.99 19.07 34.20
C ALA A 318 23.23 20.15 34.98
N ALA A 319 22.21 20.77 34.38
CA ALA A 319 21.38 21.80 35.00
C ALA A 319 20.34 21.27 36.01
N GLN A 320 20.02 19.96 36.01
CA GLN A 320 19.10 19.34 36.96
C GLN A 320 19.79 18.76 38.22
N HIS A 321 21.12 18.82 38.29
CA HIS A 321 21.92 18.36 39.42
C HIS A 321 22.62 19.50 40.20
N LEU A 322 22.22 20.75 39.95
CA LEU A 322 22.58 21.94 40.73
C LEU A 322 21.34 22.48 41.43
#